data_AF-A0A7W1DNL1-F1
#
_entry.id   AF-A0A7W1DNL1-F1
#
_cell.length_a   1.000
_cell.length_b   1.000
_cell.length_c   1.000
_cell.angle_alpha   90.00
_cell.angle_beta   90.00
_cell.angle_gamma   90.00
#
_symmetry.space_group_name_H-M   'P 1'
#
loop_
_entity.id
_entity.type
_entity.pdbx_description
1 polymer ?
#
loop_
_entity_poly.entity_id
_entity_poly.type
_entity_poly.pdbx_seq_one_letter_code
_entity_poly.pdbx_strand_id
1 'polypeptide(L)'
;MKQFLTLAALLGCVTSVGAQTKPDALDALKTQPESTNFQETSRYQEVVDFMEAVAKAAPEKVLLTTFGETNEKRALPLAVIGAAATTPAAVRQTGKIRVYIQGNIHGGEVEGKESAQMLIREFAQGKHEDWLQTMVFLIAPIYNADGNERFALNNRGPQHGPMGGQGQRPNAQGLDLNRDHMKLDSPEGRAVVKLMNDYDPHVSMDLHTTNGTRHAYYLTYAPPLNQATDPAIISLLREEWLPWVTRTIRSKYN
;
A
#
# COMPACT_ATOMS: atom_id res chain seq x y z
N MET A 1 -58.38 -44.96 -48.38
CA MET A 1 -57.43 -43.91 -48.79
C MET A 1 -56.52 -43.62 -47.62
N LYS A 2 -55.21 -43.83 -47.78
CA LYS A 2 -54.18 -43.54 -46.77
C LYS A 2 -53.82 -42.06 -46.87
N GLN A 3 -54.02 -41.26 -45.80
CA GLN A 3 -53.38 -39.95 -45.71
C GLN A 3 -52.80 -39.72 -44.31
N PHE A 4 -51.56 -39.25 -44.34
CA PHE A 4 -50.52 -39.22 -43.32
C PHE A 4 -50.82 -38.26 -42.16
N LEU A 5 -50.48 -38.67 -40.93
CA LEU A 5 -50.21 -37.73 -39.83
C LEU A 5 -48.83 -37.11 -40.03
N THR A 6 -48.78 -35.79 -40.15
CA THR A 6 -47.53 -35.02 -40.11
C THR A 6 -47.34 -34.50 -38.69
N LEU A 7 -46.38 -35.08 -37.96
CA LEU A 7 -45.96 -34.62 -36.64
C LEU A 7 -44.94 -33.49 -36.83
N ALA A 8 -45.32 -32.25 -36.56
CA ALA A 8 -44.41 -31.12 -36.56
C ALA A 8 -43.62 -31.08 -35.24
N ALA A 9 -42.35 -31.47 -35.28
CA ALA A 9 -41.43 -31.30 -34.15
C ALA A 9 -40.96 -29.84 -34.09
N LEU A 10 -41.41 -29.09 -33.09
CA LEU A 10 -40.79 -27.81 -32.73
C LEU A 10 -39.42 -28.10 -32.08
N LEU A 11 -38.34 -27.86 -32.81
CA LEU A 11 -37.00 -27.72 -32.23
C LEU A 11 -36.95 -26.40 -31.46
N GLY A 12 -37.05 -26.49 -30.12
CA GLY A 12 -36.68 -25.39 -29.24
C GLY A 12 -35.17 -25.23 -29.23
N CYS A 13 -34.65 -24.19 -29.88
CA CYS A 13 -33.28 -23.72 -29.67
C CYS A 13 -33.17 -23.18 -28.24
N VAL A 14 -32.67 -24.00 -27.33
CA VAL A 14 -32.22 -23.55 -26.01
C VAL A 14 -30.87 -22.87 -26.21
N THR A 15 -30.86 -21.55 -26.33
CA THR A 15 -29.62 -20.78 -26.21
C THR A 15 -29.21 -20.81 -24.74
N SER A 16 -28.24 -21.66 -24.41
CA SER A 16 -27.54 -21.58 -23.13
C SER A 16 -26.78 -20.25 -23.09
N VAL A 17 -27.38 -19.23 -22.50
CA VAL A 17 -26.66 -18.04 -22.04
C VAL A 17 -25.74 -18.53 -20.93
N GLY A 18 -24.49 -18.83 -21.28
CA GLY A 18 -23.43 -18.97 -20.30
C GLY A 18 -23.33 -17.63 -19.57
N ALA A 19 -23.64 -17.64 -18.27
CA ALA A 19 -23.38 -16.49 -17.42
C ALA A 19 -21.87 -16.22 -17.47
N GLN A 20 -21.46 -15.24 -18.26
CA GLN A 20 -20.14 -14.63 -18.12
C GLN A 20 -20.12 -14.04 -16.71
N THR A 21 -19.46 -14.73 -15.78
CA THR A 21 -19.14 -14.19 -14.48
C THR A 21 -18.34 -12.93 -14.72
N LYS A 22 -18.96 -11.76 -14.51
CA LYS A 22 -18.23 -10.49 -14.51
C LYS A 22 -17.06 -10.65 -13.53
N PRO A 23 -15.84 -10.23 -13.87
CA PRO A 23 -14.78 -10.10 -12.88
C PRO A 23 -15.34 -9.30 -11.70
N ASP A 24 -14.98 -9.70 -10.47
CA ASP A 24 -15.28 -8.87 -9.31
C ASP A 24 -14.77 -7.45 -9.62
N ALA A 25 -15.57 -6.42 -9.34
CA ALA A 25 -15.23 -5.05 -9.70
C ALA A 25 -13.86 -4.65 -9.14
N LEU A 26 -13.48 -5.22 -7.98
CA LEU A 26 -12.17 -5.06 -7.36
C LEU A 26 -11.03 -5.75 -8.12
N ASP A 27 -11.25 -6.93 -8.72
CA ASP A 27 -10.23 -7.66 -9.51
C ASP A 27 -9.85 -6.91 -10.79
N ALA A 28 -10.78 -6.10 -11.32
CA ALA A 28 -10.54 -5.28 -12.49
C ALA A 28 -9.72 -4.02 -12.19
N LEU A 29 -9.70 -3.55 -10.94
CA LEU A 29 -8.92 -2.38 -10.53
C LEU A 29 -7.44 -2.74 -10.49
N LYS A 30 -6.63 -2.03 -11.27
CA LYS A 30 -5.19 -2.21 -11.35
C LYS A 30 -4.47 -0.93 -10.98
N THR A 31 -3.38 -1.05 -10.22
CA THR A 31 -2.40 0.02 -10.06
C THR A 31 -1.69 0.28 -11.40
N GLN A 32 -1.03 1.43 -11.55
CA GLN A 32 -0.30 1.77 -12.78
C GLN A 32 0.80 0.75 -13.15
N PRO A 33 1.57 0.19 -12.19
CA PRO A 33 2.45 -0.93 -12.49
C PRO A 33 1.69 -2.15 -13.04
N GLU A 34 0.57 -2.56 -12.41
CA GLU A 34 -0.16 -3.75 -12.87
C GLU A 34 -0.79 -3.58 -14.26
N SER A 35 -1.18 -2.36 -14.62
CA SER A 35 -1.73 -2.05 -15.95
C SER A 35 -0.64 -2.04 -17.04
N THR A 36 0.61 -1.75 -16.67
CA THR A 36 1.76 -1.63 -17.58
C THR A 36 2.72 -2.81 -17.53
N ASN A 37 2.35 -3.91 -16.87
CA ASN A 37 3.21 -5.06 -16.61
C ASN A 37 4.52 -4.65 -15.90
N PHE A 38 4.39 -3.82 -14.88
CA PHE A 38 5.43 -3.30 -13.99
C PHE A 38 6.52 -2.49 -14.71
N GLN A 39 6.20 -1.91 -15.87
CA GLN A 39 7.12 -1.02 -16.60
C GLN A 39 7.04 0.43 -16.11
N GLU A 40 5.90 0.84 -15.54
CA GLU A 40 5.68 2.20 -15.05
C GLU A 40 5.32 2.22 -13.56
N THR A 41 5.40 3.40 -12.94
CA THR A 41 5.00 3.67 -11.55
C THR A 41 3.92 4.75 -11.50
N SER A 42 3.10 4.72 -10.46
CA SER A 42 1.95 5.61 -10.28
C SER A 42 2.37 7.06 -10.01
N ARG A 43 1.77 8.01 -10.71
CA ARG A 43 1.72 9.43 -10.36
C ARG A 43 0.77 9.66 -9.18
N TYR A 44 0.83 10.84 -8.58
CA TYR A 44 -0.02 11.20 -7.45
C TYR A 44 -1.51 10.97 -7.73
N GLN A 45 -2.01 11.45 -8.87
CA GLN A 45 -3.43 11.32 -9.20
C GLN A 45 -3.83 9.86 -9.41
N GLU A 46 -2.96 9.04 -10.02
CA GLU A 46 -3.22 7.61 -10.22
C GLU A 46 -3.33 6.86 -8.88
N VAL A 47 -2.53 7.25 -7.87
CA VAL A 47 -2.65 6.70 -6.51
C VAL A 47 -3.99 7.09 -5.86
N VAL A 48 -4.36 8.37 -5.95
CA VAL A 48 -5.62 8.88 -5.37
C VAL A 48 -6.83 8.23 -6.04
N ASP A 49 -6.88 8.23 -7.37
CA ASP A 49 -7.96 7.64 -8.16
C ASP A 49 -8.12 6.14 -7.86
N PHE A 50 -6.99 5.42 -7.73
CA PHE A 50 -7.01 4.00 -7.38
C PHE A 50 -7.59 3.79 -5.97
N MET A 51 -7.13 4.54 -4.97
CA MET A 51 -7.64 4.44 -3.60
C MET A 51 -9.14 4.75 -3.54
N GLU A 52 -9.58 5.82 -4.20
CA GLU A 52 -11.00 6.21 -4.28
C GLU A 52 -11.85 5.14 -4.96
N ALA A 53 -11.36 4.55 -6.06
CA ALA A 53 -12.05 3.47 -6.74
C ALA A 53 -12.20 2.22 -5.85
N VAL A 54 -11.16 1.84 -5.11
CA VAL A 54 -11.20 0.71 -4.17
C VAL A 54 -12.18 1.00 -3.03
N ALA A 55 -12.11 2.18 -2.41
CA ALA A 55 -13.01 2.55 -1.32
C ALA A 55 -14.48 2.66 -1.78
N LYS A 56 -14.72 3.11 -3.00
CA LYS A 56 -16.07 3.13 -3.59
C LYS A 56 -16.61 1.72 -3.83
N ALA A 57 -15.75 0.77 -4.19
CA ALA A 57 -16.14 -0.62 -4.41
C ALA A 57 -16.37 -1.41 -3.11
N ALA A 58 -15.68 -1.05 -2.01
CA ALA A 58 -15.81 -1.68 -0.70
C ALA A 58 -15.88 -0.66 0.45
N PRO A 59 -16.93 0.18 0.51
CA PRO A 59 -17.02 1.30 1.45
C PRO A 59 -17.13 0.89 2.92
N GLU A 60 -17.45 -0.38 3.22
CA GLU A 60 -17.46 -0.93 4.58
C GLU A 60 -16.09 -1.43 5.05
N LYS A 61 -15.15 -1.67 4.12
CA LYS A 61 -13.82 -2.23 4.41
C LYS A 61 -12.71 -1.19 4.37
N VAL A 62 -12.77 -0.27 3.40
CA VAL A 62 -11.72 0.73 3.17
C VAL A 62 -12.30 2.13 3.32
N LEU A 63 -11.87 2.83 4.38
CA LEU A 63 -12.26 4.21 4.63
C LEU A 63 -11.10 5.14 4.29
N LEU A 64 -11.37 6.21 3.55
CA LEU A 64 -10.34 7.18 3.15
C LEU A 64 -10.43 8.47 3.95
N THR A 65 -9.26 9.02 4.27
CA THR A 65 -9.09 10.37 4.82
C THR A 65 -7.75 10.93 4.34
N THR A 66 -7.36 12.08 4.86
CA THR A 66 -6.06 12.68 4.63
C THR A 66 -5.41 13.01 5.97
N PHE A 67 -4.08 12.99 6.03
CA PHE A 67 -3.34 13.29 7.27
C PHE A 67 -2.56 14.60 7.23
N GLY A 68 -2.58 15.29 6.10
CA GLY A 68 -1.97 16.58 5.89
C GLY A 68 -1.90 16.92 4.41
N GLU A 69 -1.02 17.87 4.09
CA GLU A 69 -0.76 18.32 2.74
C GLU A 69 0.75 18.51 2.55
N THR A 70 1.21 18.39 1.31
CA THR A 70 2.57 18.73 0.91
C THR A 70 2.82 20.23 0.86
N ASN A 71 4.06 20.62 0.60
CA ASN A 71 4.43 22.01 0.34
C ASN A 71 3.66 22.62 -0.85
N GLU A 72 3.45 21.86 -1.92
CA GLU A 72 2.66 22.27 -3.09
C GLU A 72 1.15 21.98 -2.97
N LYS A 73 0.65 21.75 -1.74
CA LYS A 73 -0.79 21.60 -1.45
C LYS A 73 -1.46 20.36 -2.04
N ARG A 74 -0.69 19.29 -2.24
CA ARG A 74 -1.28 17.97 -2.51
C ARG A 74 -1.70 17.35 -1.19
N ALA A 75 -2.95 16.90 -1.11
CA ALA A 75 -3.41 16.17 0.07
C ALA A 75 -2.65 14.86 0.22
N LEU A 76 -2.35 14.46 1.45
CA LEU A 76 -1.67 13.20 1.74
C LEU A 76 -2.72 12.13 2.09
N PRO A 77 -3.04 11.20 1.18
CA PRO A 77 -4.13 10.24 1.38
C PRO A 77 -3.77 9.17 2.41
N LEU A 78 -4.76 8.74 3.18
CA LEU A 78 -4.67 7.70 4.20
C LEU A 78 -5.86 6.76 4.08
N ALA A 79 -5.59 5.46 3.92
CA ALA A 79 -6.61 4.43 4.09
C ALA A 79 -6.64 3.94 5.55
N VAL A 80 -7.84 3.85 6.12
CA VAL A 80 -8.12 3.30 7.45
C VAL A 80 -8.92 2.02 7.27
N ILE A 81 -8.40 0.90 7.78
CA ILE A 81 -8.95 -0.44 7.55
C ILE A 81 -9.09 -1.16 8.90
N GLY A 82 -10.26 -1.75 9.18
CA GLY A 82 -10.53 -2.47 10.43
C GLY A 82 -11.11 -1.61 11.56
N ALA A 83 -11.48 -0.36 11.28
CA ALA A 83 -12.14 0.58 12.21
C ALA A 83 -13.47 1.11 11.61
N ALA A 84 -14.39 1.54 12.49
CA ALA A 84 -15.72 2.00 12.08
C ALA A 84 -15.75 3.41 11.46
N ALA A 85 -14.71 4.21 11.68
CA ALA A 85 -14.55 5.53 11.10
C ALA A 85 -13.06 5.86 10.97
N THR A 86 -12.75 6.88 10.17
CA THR A 86 -11.37 7.33 9.94
C THR A 86 -10.81 8.17 11.08
N THR A 87 -11.63 8.63 12.03
CA THR A 87 -11.16 9.55 13.06
C THR A 87 -10.17 8.87 14.02
N PRO A 88 -9.18 9.60 14.56
CA PRO A 88 -8.22 8.99 15.47
C PRO A 88 -8.88 8.41 16.73
N ALA A 89 -9.95 9.05 17.22
CA ALA A 89 -10.74 8.53 18.34
C ALA A 89 -11.37 7.17 18.03
N ALA A 90 -11.99 7.01 16.85
CA ALA A 90 -12.60 5.75 16.43
C ALA A 90 -11.55 4.64 16.26
N VAL A 91 -10.40 4.96 15.66
CA VAL A 91 -9.28 4.01 15.51
C VAL A 91 -8.75 3.56 16.87
N ARG A 92 -8.55 4.47 17.82
CA ARG A 92 -8.09 4.14 19.18
C ARG A 92 -9.11 3.33 19.96
N GLN A 93 -10.40 3.65 19.83
CA GLN A 93 -11.48 2.96 20.54
C GLN A 93 -11.61 1.49 20.15
N THR A 94 -11.07 1.08 18.99
CA THR A 94 -11.04 -0.34 18.61
C THR A 94 -10.30 -1.23 19.61
N GLY A 95 -9.35 -0.67 20.38
CA GLY A 95 -8.48 -1.45 21.29
C GLY A 95 -7.52 -2.41 20.57
N LYS A 96 -7.52 -2.42 19.24
CA LYS A 96 -6.68 -3.29 18.41
C LYS A 96 -5.25 -2.76 18.30
N ILE A 97 -4.34 -3.61 17.85
CA ILE A 97 -3.00 -3.20 17.42
C ILE A 97 -3.17 -2.23 16.25
N ARG A 98 -2.42 -1.13 16.25
CA ARG A 98 -2.55 -0.05 15.27
C ARG A 98 -1.27 -0.04 14.48
N VAL A 99 -1.38 -0.34 13.19
CA VAL A 99 -0.23 -0.49 12.29
C VAL A 99 -0.26 0.65 11.28
N TYR A 100 0.76 1.50 11.30
CA TYR A 100 0.96 2.52 10.28
C TYR A 100 1.95 2.02 9.22
N ILE A 101 1.52 2.01 7.96
CA ILE A 101 2.34 1.63 6.81
C ILE A 101 2.47 2.84 5.90
N GLN A 102 3.71 3.26 5.66
CA GLN A 102 4.05 4.38 4.81
C GLN A 102 4.90 3.91 3.62
N GLY A 103 4.60 4.43 2.45
CA GLY A 103 5.47 4.33 1.28
C GLY A 103 5.95 5.71 0.81
N ASN A 104 7.00 5.68 -0.01
CA ASN A 104 7.38 6.83 -0.84
C ASN A 104 7.79 8.09 -0.06
N ILE A 105 8.49 7.95 1.08
CA ILE A 105 9.16 9.10 1.73
C ILE A 105 10.26 9.70 0.85
N HIS A 106 10.90 8.86 0.03
CA HIS A 106 11.69 9.27 -1.12
C HIS A 106 10.87 8.98 -2.38
N GLY A 107 10.55 9.99 -3.18
CA GLY A 107 9.62 9.88 -4.32
C GLY A 107 10.01 8.86 -5.38
N GLY A 108 11.31 8.57 -5.52
CA GLY A 108 11.81 7.54 -6.44
C GLY A 108 11.79 6.10 -5.91
N GLU A 109 11.43 5.88 -4.64
CA GLU A 109 11.31 4.54 -4.06
C GLU A 109 9.86 4.10 -4.18
N VAL A 110 9.58 3.38 -5.27
CA VAL A 110 8.23 3.20 -5.77
C VAL A 110 7.58 1.92 -5.25
N GLU A 111 8.35 0.88 -4.97
CA GLU A 111 7.87 -0.45 -4.66
C GLU A 111 6.95 -0.46 -3.42
N GLY A 112 7.30 0.30 -2.38
CA GLY A 112 6.46 0.49 -1.19
C GLY A 112 5.12 1.18 -1.49
N LYS A 113 5.12 2.19 -2.38
CA LYS A 113 3.91 2.93 -2.82
C LYS A 113 2.94 2.00 -3.55
N GLU A 114 3.46 1.18 -4.45
CA GLU A 114 2.63 0.31 -5.28
C GLU A 114 2.11 -0.89 -4.49
N SER A 115 2.97 -1.51 -3.67
CA SER A 115 2.56 -2.63 -2.80
C SER A 115 1.54 -2.19 -1.74
N ALA A 116 1.65 -0.98 -1.20
CA ALA A 116 0.66 -0.43 -0.28
C ALA A 116 -0.73 -0.28 -0.94
N GLN A 117 -0.80 0.19 -2.19
CA GLN A 117 -2.06 0.25 -2.95
C GLN A 117 -2.64 -1.16 -3.20
N MET A 118 -1.80 -2.11 -3.62
CA MET A 118 -2.23 -3.50 -3.80
C MET A 118 -2.78 -4.08 -2.50
N LEU A 119 -2.13 -3.84 -1.36
CA LEU A 119 -2.59 -4.29 -0.04
C LEU A 119 -3.94 -3.68 0.34
N ILE A 120 -4.17 -2.39 0.06
CA ILE A 120 -5.48 -1.75 0.27
C ILE A 120 -6.57 -2.46 -0.54
N ARG A 121 -6.31 -2.78 -1.82
CA ARG A 121 -7.24 -3.57 -2.65
C ARG A 121 -7.44 -4.98 -2.09
N GLU A 122 -6.41 -5.63 -1.58
CA GLU A 122 -6.54 -6.96 -0.97
C GLU A 122 -7.47 -6.96 0.24
N PHE A 123 -7.36 -5.96 1.12
CA PHE A 123 -8.32 -5.79 2.21
C PHE A 123 -9.74 -5.56 1.71
N ALA A 124 -9.93 -4.74 0.67
CA ALA A 124 -11.24 -4.55 0.04
C ALA A 124 -11.83 -5.85 -0.53
N GLN A 125 -10.98 -6.75 -1.05
CA GLN A 125 -11.36 -8.08 -1.53
C GLN A 125 -11.70 -9.07 -0.39
N GLY A 126 -11.63 -8.64 0.88
CA GLY A 126 -11.82 -9.52 2.03
C GLY A 126 -10.67 -10.51 2.25
N LYS A 127 -9.47 -10.19 1.75
CA LYS A 127 -8.25 -10.90 2.16
C LYS A 127 -7.79 -10.36 3.52
N HIS A 128 -7.05 -11.20 4.26
CA HIS A 128 -6.45 -10.84 5.55
C HIS A 128 -7.47 -10.47 6.65
N GLU A 129 -8.71 -10.98 6.57
CA GLU A 129 -9.75 -10.77 7.59
C GLU A 129 -9.32 -11.28 8.98
N ASP A 130 -8.48 -12.31 9.03
CA ASP A 130 -7.86 -12.82 10.25
C ASP A 130 -6.98 -11.75 10.93
N TRP A 131 -6.27 -10.92 10.17
CA TRP A 131 -5.48 -9.81 10.73
C TRP A 131 -6.38 -8.75 11.35
N LEU A 132 -7.51 -8.45 10.69
CA LEU A 132 -8.47 -7.43 11.14
C LEU A 132 -9.19 -7.80 12.44
N GLN A 133 -9.09 -9.06 12.90
CA GLN A 133 -9.58 -9.46 14.23
C GLN A 133 -8.79 -8.77 15.37
N THR A 134 -7.49 -8.52 15.15
CA THR A 134 -6.57 -8.01 16.18
C THR A 134 -5.90 -6.70 15.80
N MET A 135 -6.02 -6.25 14.55
CA MET A 135 -5.31 -5.10 14.01
C MET A 135 -6.22 -4.10 13.30
N VAL A 136 -5.80 -2.83 13.30
CA VAL A 136 -6.26 -1.74 12.44
C VAL A 136 -5.06 -1.23 11.64
N PHE A 137 -5.28 -0.96 10.36
CA PHE A 137 -4.24 -0.46 9.48
C PHE A 137 -4.51 1.00 9.09
N LEU A 138 -3.45 1.79 9.11
CA LEU A 138 -3.34 3.16 8.62
C LEU A 138 -2.33 3.13 7.48
N ILE A 139 -2.78 3.16 6.22
CA ILE A 139 -1.91 2.94 5.07
C ILE A 139 -1.82 4.23 4.26
N ALA A 140 -0.61 4.79 4.15
CA ALA A 140 -0.28 6.00 3.40
C ALA A 140 0.68 5.65 2.25
N PRO A 141 0.18 5.36 1.03
CA PRO A 141 1.04 4.91 -0.06
C PRO A 141 2.04 5.97 -0.56
N ILE A 142 1.67 7.26 -0.47
CA ILE A 142 2.41 8.36 -1.09
C ILE A 142 2.66 9.52 -0.12
N TYR A 143 3.73 9.43 0.66
CA TYR A 143 4.09 10.47 1.62
C TYR A 143 4.77 11.69 0.97
N ASN A 144 5.74 11.48 0.09
CA ASN A 144 6.40 12.56 -0.65
C ASN A 144 5.73 12.80 -2.01
N ALA A 145 4.47 13.23 -2.01
CA ALA A 145 3.73 13.42 -3.25
C ALA A 145 4.35 14.47 -4.19
N ASP A 146 4.96 15.52 -3.65
CA ASP A 146 5.63 16.54 -4.48
C ASP A 146 6.89 15.99 -5.15
N GLY A 147 7.72 15.25 -4.39
CA GLY A 147 8.91 14.60 -4.90
C GLY A 147 8.58 13.48 -5.90
N ASN A 148 7.48 12.75 -5.67
CA ASN A 148 6.94 11.77 -6.62
C ASN A 148 6.68 12.40 -7.99
N GLU A 149 6.07 13.59 -8.04
CA GLU A 149 5.72 14.25 -9.31
C GLU A 149 6.92 14.79 -10.08
N ARG A 150 8.11 14.88 -9.48
CA ARG A 150 9.35 15.23 -10.17
C ARG A 150 9.93 14.04 -10.93
N PHE A 151 9.18 13.54 -11.91
CA PHE A 151 9.59 12.40 -12.74
C PHE A 151 10.81 12.73 -13.59
N ALA A 152 11.82 11.88 -13.52
CA ALA A 152 12.92 11.86 -14.47
C ALA A 152 13.47 10.45 -14.62
N LEU A 153 14.00 10.15 -15.81
CA LEU A 153 14.62 8.87 -16.13
C LEU A 153 15.89 8.59 -15.29
N ASN A 154 16.55 9.66 -14.82
CA ASN A 154 17.85 9.59 -14.16
C ASN A 154 17.79 9.78 -12.64
N ASN A 155 16.60 9.91 -12.04
CA ASN A 155 16.46 10.14 -10.60
C ASN A 155 17.05 8.99 -9.75
N ARG A 156 17.14 7.77 -10.29
CA ARG A 156 17.85 6.64 -9.64
C ARG A 156 18.68 5.82 -10.62
N GLY A 157 19.65 6.48 -11.26
CA GLY A 157 20.47 5.93 -12.34
C GLY A 157 20.96 4.48 -12.19
N PRO A 158 21.61 4.05 -11.08
CA PRO A 158 22.15 2.70 -10.97
C PRO A 158 21.11 1.61 -10.68
N GLN A 159 19.85 1.97 -10.42
CA GLN A 159 18.79 1.04 -10.09
C GLN A 159 18.01 0.64 -11.34
N HIS A 160 17.71 -0.66 -11.47
CA HIS A 160 16.67 -1.12 -12.38
C HIS A 160 15.33 -0.62 -11.86
N GLY A 161 14.80 0.44 -12.48
CA GLY A 161 13.55 1.09 -12.11
C GLY A 161 12.54 1.14 -13.27
N PRO A 162 11.43 1.86 -13.09
CA PRO A 162 10.42 2.06 -14.11
C PRO A 162 11.00 2.73 -15.38
N MET A 163 10.55 2.26 -16.54
CA MET A 163 11.04 2.68 -17.85
C MET A 163 10.70 4.14 -18.18
N GLY A 164 9.52 4.63 -17.77
CA GLY A 164 9.11 6.03 -17.90
C GLY A 164 9.68 6.95 -16.81
N GLY A 165 10.57 6.44 -15.96
CA GLY A 165 11.18 7.18 -14.88
C GLY A 165 10.36 7.19 -13.60
N GLN A 166 10.82 7.95 -12.62
CA GLN A 166 10.24 7.97 -11.28
C GLN A 166 10.56 9.27 -10.56
N GLY A 167 9.95 9.50 -9.41
CA GLY A 167 10.14 10.70 -8.61
C GLY A 167 11.56 10.87 -8.07
N GLN A 168 11.79 12.02 -7.45
CA GLN A 168 13.08 12.38 -6.84
C GLN A 168 13.10 12.07 -5.34
N ARG A 169 14.29 12.02 -4.75
CA ARG A 169 14.46 11.77 -3.30
C ARG A 169 13.87 12.89 -2.42
N PRO A 170 14.23 14.17 -2.58
CA PRO A 170 13.74 15.23 -1.70
C PRO A 170 12.29 15.66 -2.04
N ASN A 171 11.61 16.32 -1.10
CA ASN A 171 10.32 16.98 -1.37
C ASN A 171 10.50 18.24 -2.27
N ALA A 172 9.42 18.98 -2.52
CA ALA A 172 9.47 20.22 -3.31
C ALA A 172 10.40 21.31 -2.74
N GLN A 173 10.70 21.27 -1.44
CA GLN A 173 11.60 22.23 -0.78
C GLN A 173 13.08 21.77 -0.82
N GLY A 174 13.38 20.63 -1.43
CA GLY A 174 14.73 20.07 -1.43
C GLY A 174 15.09 19.34 -0.12
N LEU A 175 14.14 19.11 0.77
CA LEU A 175 14.37 18.45 2.06
C LEU A 175 14.30 16.92 1.91
N ASP A 176 15.22 16.22 2.56
CA ASP A 176 15.11 14.79 2.81
C ASP A 176 14.14 14.56 3.98
N LEU A 177 12.92 14.13 3.68
CA LEU A 177 11.88 13.92 4.70
C LEU A 177 12.30 12.90 5.76
N ASN A 178 13.16 11.94 5.41
CA ASN A 178 13.70 10.96 6.37
C ASN A 178 14.83 11.53 7.26
N ARG A 179 15.05 12.85 7.20
CA ARG A 179 15.93 13.61 8.10
C ARG A 179 15.19 14.75 8.81
N ASP A 180 13.89 14.91 8.56
CA ASP A 180 13.11 16.05 9.05
C ASP A 180 12.29 15.73 10.32
N HIS A 181 12.26 14.48 10.79
CA HIS A 181 11.41 14.07 11.92
C HIS A 181 11.70 14.78 13.26
N MET A 182 12.87 15.40 13.42
CA MET A 182 13.23 16.15 14.63
C MET A 182 12.97 17.66 14.50
N LYS A 183 13.21 18.22 13.31
CA LYS A 183 13.14 19.66 13.06
C LYS A 183 11.74 20.09 12.62
N LEU A 184 11.09 19.23 11.83
CA LEU A 184 9.74 19.42 11.29
C LEU A 184 9.62 20.69 10.44
N ASP A 185 10.61 20.93 9.58
CA ASP A 185 10.63 22.07 8.66
C ASP A 185 9.57 21.93 7.56
N SER A 186 9.37 20.71 7.08
CA SER A 186 8.44 20.40 6.00
C SER A 186 7.00 20.26 6.52
N PRO A 187 5.98 20.65 5.74
CA PRO A 187 4.59 20.37 6.07
C PRO A 187 4.30 18.86 6.13
N GLU A 188 4.97 18.06 5.31
CA GLU A 188 4.90 16.60 5.33
C GLU A 188 5.40 16.05 6.69
N GLY A 189 6.56 16.50 7.15
CA GLY A 189 7.13 16.12 8.45
C GLY A 189 6.21 16.44 9.62
N ARG A 190 5.60 17.63 9.61
CA ARG A 190 4.58 18.00 10.62
C ARG A 190 3.33 17.12 10.52
N ALA A 191 2.89 16.78 9.31
CA ALA A 191 1.73 15.93 9.08
C ALA A 191 1.93 14.52 9.63
N VAL A 192 3.09 13.89 9.37
CA VAL A 192 3.34 12.52 9.89
C VAL A 192 3.48 12.52 11.41
N VAL A 193 4.14 13.51 12.02
CA VAL A 193 4.21 13.61 13.49
C VAL A 193 2.82 13.83 14.09
N LYS A 194 1.97 14.62 13.45
CA LYS A 194 0.57 14.76 13.87
C LYS A 194 -0.17 13.42 13.78
N LEU A 195 -0.02 12.67 12.68
CA LEU A 195 -0.60 11.33 12.54
C LEU A 195 -0.12 10.40 13.65
N MET A 196 1.18 10.36 13.94
CA MET A 196 1.74 9.54 15.01
C MET A 196 1.14 9.90 16.37
N ASN A 197 1.02 11.19 16.68
CA ASN A 197 0.45 11.67 17.94
C ASN A 197 -1.06 11.48 18.04
N ASP A 198 -1.79 11.54 16.93
CA ASP A 198 -3.25 11.48 16.90
C ASP A 198 -3.77 10.05 16.87
N TYR A 199 -3.15 9.18 16.06
CA TYR A 199 -3.56 7.78 15.94
C TYR A 199 -2.80 6.87 16.91
N ASP A 200 -1.59 7.26 17.33
CA ASP A 200 -0.73 6.50 18.25
C ASP A 200 -0.53 5.04 17.80
N PRO A 201 0.07 4.80 16.62
CA PRO A 201 0.30 3.46 16.13
C PRO A 201 1.30 2.71 17.02
N HIS A 202 1.02 1.44 17.29
CA HIS A 202 1.92 0.54 18.03
C HIS A 202 3.08 0.06 17.16
N VAL A 203 2.84 -0.06 15.85
CA VAL A 203 3.84 -0.50 14.87
C VAL A 203 3.82 0.51 13.72
N SER A 204 5.00 0.97 13.31
CA SER A 204 5.18 1.78 12.11
C SER A 204 6.13 1.08 11.15
N MET A 205 5.78 1.08 9.87
CA MET A 205 6.55 0.51 8.77
C MET A 205 6.74 1.60 7.71
N ASP A 206 7.98 2.02 7.48
CA ASP A 206 8.34 2.93 6.39
C ASP A 206 9.04 2.11 5.29
N LEU A 207 8.40 2.01 4.13
CA LEU A 207 8.81 1.13 3.04
C LEU A 207 9.76 1.86 2.09
N HIS A 208 11.02 1.42 2.07
CA HIS A 208 12.09 1.95 1.23
C HIS A 208 12.56 0.93 0.20
N THR A 209 13.20 1.44 -0.85
CA THR A 209 13.97 0.62 -1.79
C THR A 209 15.40 1.10 -1.87
N THR A 210 16.34 0.16 -1.91
CA THR A 210 17.77 0.48 -2.03
C THR A 210 18.08 1.15 -3.38
N ASN A 211 19.20 1.89 -3.46
CA ASN A 211 19.69 2.46 -4.72
C ASN A 211 20.37 1.40 -5.62
N GLY A 212 19.87 0.16 -5.66
CA GLY A 212 20.49 -0.93 -6.41
C GLY A 212 21.69 -1.59 -5.71
N THR A 213 21.67 -1.68 -4.38
CA THR A 213 22.74 -2.38 -3.66
C THR A 213 22.65 -3.89 -3.90
N ARG A 214 23.79 -4.51 -4.25
CA ARG A 214 23.87 -5.97 -4.41
C ARG A 214 24.05 -6.60 -3.03
N HIS A 215 23.03 -7.31 -2.57
CA HIS A 215 23.09 -8.08 -1.34
C HIS A 215 23.40 -9.55 -1.65
N ALA A 216 24.27 -10.16 -0.85
CA ALA A 216 24.57 -11.60 -0.97
C ALA A 216 23.42 -12.49 -0.46
N TYR A 217 22.51 -11.94 0.33
CA TYR A 217 21.37 -12.62 0.90
C TYR A 217 20.07 -11.97 0.43
N TYR A 218 19.05 -12.79 0.18
CA TYR A 218 17.70 -12.32 -0.19
C TYR A 218 17.02 -11.52 0.92
N LEU A 219 17.42 -11.73 2.18
CA LEU A 219 16.91 -11.02 3.33
C LEU A 219 18.06 -10.57 4.21
N THR A 220 18.10 -9.27 4.48
CA THR A 220 19.08 -8.64 5.37
C THR A 220 18.36 -7.84 6.44
N TYR A 221 18.86 -7.90 7.67
CA TYR A 221 18.28 -7.18 8.79
C TYR A 221 19.27 -6.19 9.36
N ALA A 222 18.76 -5.05 9.82
CA ALA A 222 19.48 -4.11 10.66
C ALA A 222 18.71 -3.96 11.98
N PRO A 223 19.16 -4.57 13.10
CA PRO A 223 18.56 -4.30 14.40
C PRO A 223 18.79 -2.84 14.79
N PRO A 224 18.10 -2.31 15.83
CA PRO A 224 18.40 -0.99 16.36
C PRO A 224 19.89 -0.82 16.63
N LEU A 225 20.48 0.22 16.02
CA LEU A 225 21.91 0.52 16.11
C LEU A 225 22.22 1.60 17.15
N ASN A 226 21.19 2.25 17.68
CA ASN A 226 21.34 3.25 18.74
C ASN A 226 21.51 2.54 20.08
N GLN A 227 22.58 2.89 20.81
CA GLN A 227 22.87 2.32 22.13
C GLN A 227 21.81 2.68 23.18
N ALA A 228 21.04 3.75 22.96
CA ALA A 228 19.94 4.16 23.83
C ALA A 228 18.62 3.40 23.58
N THR A 229 18.59 2.46 22.62
CA THR A 229 17.40 1.62 22.44
C THR A 229 17.15 0.76 23.66
N ASP A 230 15.91 0.70 24.11
CA ASP A 230 15.49 -0.09 25.26
C ASP A 230 15.94 -1.57 25.11
N PRO A 231 16.62 -2.16 26.11
CA PRO A 231 17.07 -3.55 26.07
C PRO A 231 15.97 -4.55 25.75
N ALA A 232 14.73 -4.32 26.20
CA ALA A 232 13.60 -5.21 25.91
C ALA A 232 13.26 -5.22 24.41
N ILE A 233 13.36 -4.08 23.72
CA ILE A 233 13.18 -4.00 22.26
C ILE A 233 14.31 -4.75 21.55
N ILE A 234 15.56 -4.59 22.03
CA ILE A 234 16.71 -5.28 21.45
C ILE A 234 16.56 -6.80 21.60
N SER A 235 16.21 -7.29 22.79
CA SER A 235 16.01 -8.72 23.06
C SER A 235 14.86 -9.29 22.23
N LEU A 236 13.69 -8.64 22.22
CA LEU A 236 12.55 -9.06 21.39
C LEU A 236 12.97 -9.25 19.93
N LEU A 237 13.70 -8.28 19.37
CA LEU A 237 14.09 -8.31 17.97
C LEU A 237 15.14 -9.38 17.68
N ARG A 238 16.18 -9.50 18.52
CA ARG A 238 17.30 -10.43 18.30
C ARG A 238 16.96 -11.88 18.62
N GLU A 239 16.18 -12.12 19.66
CA GLU A 239 15.95 -13.45 20.22
C GLU A 239 14.66 -14.09 19.68
N GLU A 240 13.65 -13.27 19.37
CA GLU A 240 12.34 -13.76 18.94
C GLU A 240 12.05 -13.41 17.48
N TRP A 241 11.99 -12.11 17.16
CA TRP A 241 11.41 -11.63 15.91
C TRP A 241 12.26 -11.97 14.69
N LEU A 242 13.54 -11.59 14.66
CA LEU A 242 14.42 -11.90 13.53
C LEU A 242 14.61 -13.42 13.32
N PRO A 243 14.83 -14.24 14.37
CA PRO A 243 14.88 -15.69 14.22
C PRO A 243 13.57 -16.29 13.70
N TRP A 244 12.41 -15.81 14.18
CA TRP A 244 11.12 -16.26 13.70
C TRP A 244 10.91 -15.92 12.22
N VAL A 245 11.14 -14.66 11.80
CA VAL A 245 11.04 -14.27 10.38
C VAL A 245 11.97 -15.11 9.52
N THR A 246 13.22 -15.30 9.96
CA THR A 246 14.21 -16.11 9.22
C THR A 246 13.71 -17.54 9.01
N ARG A 247 13.18 -18.19 10.05
CA ARG A 247 12.65 -19.55 9.95
C ARG A 247 11.43 -19.62 9.03
N THR A 248 10.48 -18.70 9.18
CA THR A 248 9.24 -18.64 8.39
C THR A 248 9.52 -18.43 6.90
N ILE A 249 10.41 -17.50 6.56
CA ILE A 249 10.81 -17.26 5.16
C ILE A 249 11.52 -18.49 4.59
N ARG A 250 12.47 -19.08 5.33
CA ARG A 250 13.14 -20.32 4.90
C ARG A 250 12.17 -21.47 4.66
N SER A 251 11.16 -21.68 5.52
CA SER A 251 10.21 -22.79 5.34
C SER A 251 9.28 -22.62 4.13
N LYS A 252 9.08 -21.39 3.65
CA LYS A 252 8.16 -21.09 2.55
C LYS A 252 8.86 -21.04 1.18
N TYR A 253 10.14 -20.67 1.16
CA TYR A 253 10.87 -20.36 -0.07
C TYR A 253 12.16 -21.17 -0.27
N ASN A 254 12.51 -22.09 0.65
CA ASN A 254 13.45 -23.20 0.38
C ASN A 254 12.68 -24.46 0.03
#